data_AF-A0A956E3X6-F1
#
_entry.id   AF-A0A956E3X6-F1
#
_cell.length_a   1.000
_cell.length_b   1.000
_cell.length_c   1.000
_cell.angle_alpha   90.00
_cell.angle_beta   90.00
_cell.angle_gamma   90.00
#
_symmetry.space_group_name_H-M   'P 1'
#
loop_
_entity.id
_entity.type
_entity.pdbx_description
1 polymer ?
#
loop_
_entity_poly.entity_id
_entity_poly.type
_entity_poly.pdbx_seq_one_letter_code
_entity_poly.pdbx_strand_id
1 'polypeptide(L)'
;MKTINWKQRTLKTLGAGAALAGVFYAGMAFAAPDPNLSLASDNTDKAILQLQDAKNDGVKPPFGGHRAKAIWHLKQAKKQIEKAKKYAEKHEPKPPPRK
;
A
#
# COMPACT_ATOMS: atom_id res chain seq x y z
N MET A 1 38.13 31.36 -22.79
CA MET A 1 39.03 30.37 -22.14
C MET A 1 38.21 29.61 -21.10
N LYS A 2 38.12 28.28 -21.22
CA LYS A 2 37.35 27.39 -20.33
C LYS A 2 38.33 26.57 -19.50
N THR A 3 38.25 26.63 -18.17
CA THR A 3 39.03 25.77 -17.27
C THR A 3 38.08 24.83 -16.53
N ILE A 4 38.03 23.58 -17.01
CA ILE A 4 37.34 22.44 -16.42
C ILE A 4 38.24 21.88 -15.32
N ASN A 5 37.84 21.99 -14.06
CA ASN A 5 38.63 21.53 -12.93
C ASN A 5 38.20 20.11 -12.51
N TRP A 6 39.09 19.14 -12.71
CA TRP A 6 38.82 17.70 -12.79
C TRP A 6 39.27 16.93 -11.54
N LYS A 7 38.97 17.44 -10.33
CA LYS A 7 39.56 16.90 -9.08
C LYS A 7 38.64 16.60 -7.90
N GLN A 8 37.34 16.37 -8.10
CA GLN A 8 36.50 15.84 -7.02
C GLN A 8 35.50 14.77 -7.53
N ARG A 9 36.05 13.68 -8.07
CA ARG A 9 35.38 12.36 -8.06
C ARG A 9 35.96 11.55 -6.91
N THR A 10 35.32 11.66 -5.74
CA THR A 10 35.50 10.69 -4.66
C THR A 10 34.17 10.48 -3.96
N LEU A 11 33.56 9.35 -4.34
CA LEU A 11 32.61 8.54 -3.59
C LEU A 11 32.48 8.91 -2.10
N LYS A 12 31.27 9.31 -1.70
CA LYS A 12 30.67 8.91 -0.43
C LYS A 12 29.20 8.58 -0.67
N THR A 13 28.97 7.31 -1.03
CA THR A 13 27.70 6.63 -0.77
C THR A 13 27.42 6.67 0.73
N LEU A 14 26.68 7.69 1.17
CA LEU A 14 26.04 7.71 2.48
C LEU A 14 24.67 7.07 2.33
N GLY A 15 24.61 5.79 2.65
CA GLY A 15 23.36 5.16 3.01
C GLY A 15 22.82 5.81 4.29
N ALA A 16 21.62 6.38 4.17
CA ALA A 16 20.64 6.59 5.24
C ALA A 16 19.34 6.94 4.47
N GLY A 17 18.40 6.02 4.27
CA GLY A 17 17.81 5.22 5.34
C GLY A 17 16.79 6.09 6.09
N ALA A 18 15.55 6.09 5.57
CA ALA A 18 14.30 6.42 6.25
C ALA A 18 14.12 7.84 6.86
N ALA A 19 13.30 8.64 6.18
CA ALA A 19 12.37 9.54 6.84
C ALA A 19 11.10 9.68 5.97
N LEU A 20 10.27 8.64 5.92
CA LEU A 20 8.85 8.84 5.59
C LEU A 20 8.24 9.53 6.79
N ALA A 21 8.27 10.87 6.78
CA ALA A 21 7.63 11.71 7.78
C ALA A 21 6.14 11.34 7.80
N GLY A 22 5.75 10.59 8.84
CA GLY A 22 4.37 10.29 9.16
C GLY A 22 3.66 11.60 9.47
N VAL A 23 2.87 12.08 8.52
CA VAL A 23 1.84 13.09 8.79
C VAL A 23 0.75 12.38 9.57
N PHE A 24 0.86 12.41 10.90
CA PHE A 24 -0.22 12.03 11.80
C PHE A 24 -1.33 13.08 11.66
N TYR A 25 -2.40 12.75 10.93
CA TYR A 25 -3.66 13.47 10.97
C TYR A 25 -4.29 13.32 12.36
N ALA A 26 -3.89 14.17 13.29
CA ALA A 26 -4.61 14.37 14.54
C ALA A 26 -5.81 15.29 14.27
N GLY A 27 -7.02 14.75 14.34
CA GLY A 27 -8.20 15.54 14.71
C GLY A 27 -9.27 15.82 13.65
N MET A 28 -9.80 14.80 12.96
CA MET A 28 -11.14 14.90 12.35
C MET A 28 -11.88 13.56 12.51
N ALA A 29 -12.95 13.58 13.31
CA ALA A 29 -14.13 12.71 13.30
C ALA A 29 -14.00 11.29 12.69
N PHE A 30 -13.78 10.25 13.51
CA PHE A 30 -14.01 8.85 13.09
C PHE A 30 -14.91 8.14 14.09
N ALA A 31 -16.20 8.43 13.98
CA ALA A 31 -17.26 7.53 14.40
C ALA A 31 -17.59 6.64 13.18
N ALA A 32 -17.65 5.33 13.40
CA ALA A 32 -17.88 4.23 12.43
C ALA A 32 -16.61 3.64 11.77
N PRO A 33 -16.57 2.31 11.56
CA PRO A 33 -15.58 1.67 10.70
C PRO A 33 -15.59 2.39 9.35
N ASP A 34 -14.44 2.89 8.91
CA ASP A 34 -14.37 3.67 7.68
C ASP A 34 -14.92 2.84 6.50
N PRO A 35 -16.03 3.27 5.86
CA PRO A 35 -16.64 2.51 4.75
C PRO A 35 -15.66 2.33 3.59
N ASN A 36 -14.67 3.21 3.45
CA ASN A 36 -13.63 3.11 2.44
C ASN A 36 -12.71 1.91 2.65
N LEU A 37 -12.44 1.49 3.90
CA LEU A 37 -11.65 0.28 4.17
C LEU A 37 -12.41 -0.99 3.77
N SER A 38 -13.73 -1.01 3.97
CA SER A 38 -14.57 -2.12 3.48
C SER A 38 -14.59 -2.14 1.96
N LEU A 39 -14.86 -0.99 1.33
CA LEU A 39 -14.88 -0.85 -0.12
C LEU A 39 -13.54 -1.20 -0.78
N ALA A 40 -12.41 -0.83 -0.15
CA ALA A 40 -11.08 -1.20 -0.61
C ALA A 40 -10.86 -2.72 -0.59
N SER A 41 -11.33 -3.41 0.45
CA SER A 41 -11.27 -4.87 0.52
C SER A 41 -12.11 -5.51 -0.59
N ASP A 42 -13.35 -5.04 -0.79
CA ASP A 42 -14.27 -5.58 -1.80
C ASP A 42 -13.73 -5.37 -3.22
N ASN A 43 -13.16 -4.19 -3.49
CA ASN A 43 -12.51 -3.90 -4.77
C ASN A 43 -11.29 -4.80 -5.01
N THR A 44 -10.54 -5.12 -3.95
CA THR A 44 -9.41 -6.04 -4.04
C THR A 44 -9.88 -7.46 -4.40
N ASP A 45 -10.99 -7.93 -3.82
CA ASP A 45 -11.57 -9.24 -4.15
C ASP A 45 -12.08 -9.28 -5.59
N LYS A 46 -12.79 -8.24 -6.05
CA LYS A 46 -13.23 -8.11 -7.44
C LYS A 46 -12.05 -8.14 -8.41
N ALA A 47 -10.96 -7.42 -8.11
CA ALA A 47 -9.76 -7.42 -8.94
C ALA A 47 -9.09 -8.80 -8.99
N ILE A 48 -9.06 -9.54 -7.89
CA ILE A 48 -8.54 -10.91 -7.87
C ILE A 48 -9.38 -11.82 -8.77
N LEU A 49 -10.71 -11.76 -8.67
CA LEU A 49 -11.61 -12.57 -9.51
C LEU A 49 -11.43 -12.25 -10.99
N GLN A 50 -11.40 -10.97 -11.36
CA GLN A 50 -11.15 -10.53 -12.73
C GLN A 50 -9.80 -11.05 -13.26
N LEU A 51 -8.76 -11.05 -12.43
CA LEU A 51 -7.46 -11.60 -12.81
C LEU A 51 -7.47 -13.12 -12.89
N GLN A 52 -8.29 -13.83 -12.12
CA GLN A 52 -8.43 -15.29 -12.22
C GLN A 52 -9.16 -15.69 -13.51
N ASP A 53 -10.19 -14.93 -13.87
CA ASP A 53 -11.02 -15.15 -15.06
C ASP A 53 -10.35 -14.68 -16.35
N ALA A 54 -9.33 -13.81 -16.26
CA ALA A 54 -8.58 -13.36 -17.42
C ALA A 54 -7.90 -14.53 -18.14
N LYS A 55 -8.20 -14.69 -19.43
CA LYS A 55 -7.66 -15.73 -20.33
C LYS A 55 -6.74 -15.11 -21.39
N ASN A 56 -5.72 -15.87 -21.75
CA ASN A 56 -4.63 -15.50 -22.66
C ASN A 56 -4.14 -16.81 -23.30
N ASP A 57 -5.02 -17.39 -24.09
CA ASP A 57 -4.79 -18.72 -24.64
C ASP A 57 -3.59 -18.66 -25.61
N GLY A 58 -2.80 -19.74 -25.63
CA GLY A 58 -1.63 -19.84 -26.50
C GLY A 58 -0.33 -19.23 -25.97
N VAL A 59 -0.31 -18.59 -24.79
CA VAL A 59 0.92 -18.04 -24.19
C VAL A 59 1.28 -18.75 -22.89
N LYS A 60 2.55 -19.20 -22.78
CA LYS A 60 3.11 -19.81 -21.56
C LYS A 60 4.39 -19.06 -21.13
N PRO A 61 4.47 -18.60 -19.87
CA PRO A 61 3.40 -18.62 -18.86
C PRO A 61 2.28 -17.62 -19.21
N PRO A 62 1.03 -17.87 -18.79
CA PRO A 62 -0.07 -16.94 -19.06
C PRO A 62 0.26 -15.53 -18.57
N PHE A 63 0.08 -14.54 -19.45
CA PHE A 63 0.41 -13.13 -19.20
C PHE A 63 1.84 -12.90 -18.67
N GLY A 64 2.81 -13.73 -19.09
CA GLY A 64 4.19 -13.62 -18.63
C GLY A 64 4.37 -13.92 -17.13
N GLY A 65 3.39 -14.54 -16.47
CA GLY A 65 3.39 -14.77 -15.02
C GLY A 65 3.03 -13.54 -14.18
N HIS A 66 2.80 -12.37 -14.81
CA HIS A 66 2.44 -11.14 -14.09
C HIS A 66 1.05 -11.23 -13.46
N ARG A 67 0.12 -11.97 -14.08
CA ARG A 67 -1.21 -12.26 -13.50
C ARG A 67 -1.09 -12.90 -12.12
N ALA A 68 -0.25 -13.94 -11.99
CA ALA A 68 -0.04 -14.63 -10.72
C ALA A 68 0.62 -13.72 -9.67
N LYS A 69 1.62 -12.92 -10.08
CA LYS A 69 2.25 -11.92 -9.19
C LYS A 69 1.26 -10.86 -8.73
N ALA A 70 0.42 -10.33 -9.61
CA ALA A 70 -0.61 -9.35 -9.29
C ALA A 70 -1.61 -9.90 -8.25
N ILE A 71 -2.11 -11.12 -8.47
CA ILE A 71 -2.99 -11.81 -7.49
C ILE A 71 -2.28 -11.94 -6.14
N TRP A 72 -1.00 -12.29 -6.12
CA TRP A 72 -0.24 -12.39 -4.87
C TRP A 72 -0.16 -11.03 -4.15
N HIS A 73 0.19 -9.94 -4.85
CA HIS A 73 0.25 -8.60 -4.28
C HIS A 73 -1.10 -8.14 -3.73
N LEU A 74 -2.20 -8.37 -4.48
CA LEU A 74 -3.55 -8.03 -4.04
C LEU A 74 -3.94 -8.79 -2.77
N LYS A 75 -3.58 -10.08 -2.65
CA LYS A 75 -3.80 -10.84 -1.41
C LYS A 75 -3.01 -10.27 -0.23
N GLN A 76 -1.78 -9.78 -0.44
CA GLN A 76 -1.03 -9.11 0.62
C GLN A 76 -1.66 -7.76 1.00
N ALA A 77 -2.11 -6.98 0.02
CA ALA A 77 -2.82 -5.72 0.26
C ALA A 77 -4.09 -5.94 1.09
N LYS A 78 -4.91 -6.95 0.74
CA LYS A 78 -6.09 -7.34 1.51
C LYS A 78 -5.74 -7.66 2.97
N LYS A 79 -4.67 -8.43 3.22
CA LYS A 79 -4.23 -8.70 4.60
C LYS A 79 -3.88 -7.44 5.38
N GLN A 80 -3.29 -6.43 4.74
CA GLN A 80 -2.98 -5.16 5.41
C GLN A 80 -4.24 -4.33 5.66
N ILE A 81 -5.20 -4.32 4.72
CA ILE A 81 -6.51 -3.67 4.91
C ILE A 81 -7.25 -4.30 6.10
N GLU A 82 -7.28 -5.62 6.21
CA GLU A 82 -7.91 -6.33 7.34
C GLU A 82 -7.21 -6.04 8.68
N LYS A 83 -5.88 -5.89 8.68
CA LYS A 83 -5.16 -5.44 9.88
C LYS A 83 -5.50 -3.99 10.23
N ALA A 84 -5.67 -3.12 9.25
CA ALA A 84 -6.07 -1.73 9.46
C ALA A 84 -7.49 -1.66 10.06
N LYS A 85 -8.44 -2.46 9.56
CA LYS A 85 -9.78 -2.61 10.15
C LYS A 85 -9.72 -3.04 11.62
N LYS A 86 -8.98 -4.14 11.90
CA LYS A 86 -8.81 -4.64 13.27
C LYS A 86 -8.13 -3.63 14.19
N TYR A 87 -7.22 -2.82 13.67
CA TYR A 87 -6.58 -1.76 14.44
C TYR A 87 -7.60 -0.67 14.78
N ALA A 88 -8.40 -0.23 13.81
CA ALA A 88 -9.46 0.75 14.01
C ALA A 88 -10.51 0.26 15.04
N GLU A 89 -10.96 -0.99 14.94
CA GLU A 89 -11.88 -1.62 15.90
C GLU A 89 -11.29 -1.67 17.33
N LYS A 90 -10.02 -2.05 17.48
CA LYS A 90 -9.37 -2.15 18.81
C LYS A 90 -9.05 -0.81 19.45
N HIS A 91 -8.89 0.23 18.64
CA HIS A 91 -8.57 1.58 19.10
C HIS A 91 -9.77 2.51 18.96
N GLU A 92 -10.99 1.95 18.94
CA GLU A 92 -12.22 2.73 19.03
C GLU A 92 -12.13 3.68 20.24
N PRO A 93 -12.20 5.00 20.02
CA PRO A 93 -12.18 5.94 21.11
C PRO A 93 -13.44 5.77 21.95
N LYS A 94 -13.27 5.58 23.27
CA LYS A 94 -14.40 5.62 24.22
C LYS A 94 -15.17 6.92 23.99
N PRO A 95 -16.52 6.88 23.93
CA PRO A 95 -17.30 8.10 23.82
C PRO A 95 -16.97 9.02 25.01
N PRO A 96 -16.86 10.34 24.79
CA PRO A 96 -16.61 11.27 25.88
C PRO A 96 -17.71 11.14 26.93
N PRO A 97 -17.40 11.25 28.23
CA PRO A 97 -18.42 11.19 29.28
C PRO A 97 -19.49 12.24 28.98
N ARG A 98 -20.76 11.82 28.92
CA ARG A 98 -21.90 12.73 28.80
C ARG A 98 -21.87 13.63 30.05
N LYS A 99 -21.70 14.94 29.85
CA LYS A 99 -21.90 15.95 30.91
C LYS A 99 -23.38 16.18 31.13
#